data_AF-A0A1G1PPN9-F1
#
_entry.id   AF-A0A1G1PPN9-F1
#
_cell.length_a   1.000
_cell.length_b   1.000
_cell.length_c   1.000
_cell.angle_alpha   90.00
_cell.angle_beta   90.00
_cell.angle_gamma   90.00
#
_symmetry.space_group_name_H-M   'P 1'
#
loop_
_entity.id
_entity.type
_entity.pdbx_description
1 polymer ?
#
loop_
_entity_poly.entity_id
_entity_poly.type
_entity_poly.pdbx_seq_one_letter_code
_entity_poly.pdbx_strand_id
1 'polypeptide(L)'
;MNAPRVKLIIGLIFREVSAAEKARLALTKLFGNIDFESAPLAFNHTDYYRKEFGSGLKRRFFSFRRLIPAQHLARIKVFTNNLEQKLSRKSTHSTRPGLKPGVCSGLILSGIPLPRPKVRGLNAAEVSRRLVNIDPGYLDLAKLVLASTKDYRHRIYLERGIYVEITLFYQRKTFNPWEWTYPDYRSREYIEVFNRIREIYKKQLQECAPHTSNLTKTAG
;
A
#
# COMPACT_ATOMS: atom_id res chain seq x y z
N MET A 1 8.75 13.90 19.88
CA MET A 1 7.28 13.67 19.84
C MET A 1 6.99 12.37 19.12
N ASN A 2 5.96 11.62 19.52
CA ASN A 2 5.54 10.41 18.80
C ASN A 2 4.67 10.78 17.58
N ALA A 3 4.87 10.12 16.44
CA ALA A 3 4.00 10.28 15.28
C ALA A 3 2.54 9.89 15.59
N PRO A 4 1.55 10.55 14.97
CA PRO A 4 0.14 10.27 15.22
C PRO A 4 -0.19 8.81 14.92
N ARG A 5 -1.08 8.24 15.75
CA ARG A 5 -1.71 6.95 15.47
C ARG A 5 -2.72 7.15 14.35
N VAL A 6 -2.72 6.25 13.37
CA VAL A 6 -3.57 6.27 12.18
C VAL A 6 -4.07 4.87 11.84
N LYS A 7 -5.14 4.80 11.05
CA LYS A 7 -5.77 3.55 10.65
C LYS A 7 -5.05 2.95 9.44
N LEU A 8 -4.32 1.86 9.63
CA LEU A 8 -3.73 1.11 8.52
C LEU A 8 -4.83 0.56 7.61
N ILE A 9 -4.70 0.81 6.31
CA ILE A 9 -5.51 0.20 5.26
C ILE A 9 -4.63 -0.51 4.24
N ILE A 10 -5.13 -1.60 3.67
CA ILE A 10 -4.46 -2.34 2.60
C ILE A 10 -5.46 -2.50 1.45
N GLY A 11 -5.11 -2.02 0.26
CA GLY A 11 -5.75 -2.44 -0.99
C GLY A 11 -5.03 -3.65 -1.57
N LEU A 12 -5.73 -4.77 -1.69
CA LEU A 12 -5.22 -6.01 -2.29
C LEU A 12 -5.82 -6.20 -3.67
N ILE A 13 -5.01 -6.14 -4.73
CA ILE A 13 -5.43 -6.51 -6.10
C ILE A 13 -5.03 -7.97 -6.33
N PHE A 14 -5.93 -8.77 -6.90
CA PHE A 14 -5.72 -10.20 -7.16
C PHE A 14 -6.57 -10.71 -8.33
N ARG A 15 -6.17 -11.86 -8.88
CA ARG A 15 -7.04 -12.69 -9.74
C ARG A 15 -7.55 -13.92 -8.98
N GLU A 16 -6.62 -14.71 -8.43
CA GLU A 16 -6.92 -15.99 -7.80
C GLU A 16 -7.36 -15.80 -6.34
N VAL A 17 -8.52 -16.37 -5.98
CA VAL A 17 -9.04 -16.29 -4.60
C VAL A 17 -8.08 -16.97 -3.61
N SER A 18 -7.46 -18.09 -3.99
CA SER A 18 -6.47 -18.79 -3.18
C SER A 18 -5.21 -17.95 -2.88
N ALA A 19 -4.81 -17.07 -3.81
CA ALA A 19 -3.72 -16.13 -3.59
C ALA A 19 -4.15 -14.97 -2.67
N ALA A 20 -5.40 -14.51 -2.81
CA ALA A 20 -5.96 -13.49 -1.94
C ALA A 20 -6.06 -13.94 -0.48
N GLU A 21 -6.53 -15.17 -0.22
CA GLU A 21 -6.61 -15.72 1.13
C GLU A 21 -5.22 -15.96 1.75
N LYS A 22 -4.22 -16.40 0.97
CA LYS A 22 -2.82 -16.47 1.43
C LYS A 22 -2.29 -15.09 1.82
N ALA A 23 -2.56 -14.06 1.02
CA ALA A 23 -2.18 -12.69 1.34
C ALA A 23 -2.91 -12.20 2.61
N ARG A 24 -4.22 -12.44 2.73
CA ARG A 24 -5.03 -12.07 3.90
C ARG A 24 -4.50 -12.68 5.19
N LEU A 25 -4.21 -13.99 5.21
CA LEU A 25 -3.63 -14.68 6.36
C LEU A 25 -2.26 -14.09 6.76
N ALA A 26 -1.40 -13.80 5.78
CA ALA A 26 -0.10 -13.18 6.03
C ALA A 26 -0.24 -11.75 6.58
N LEU A 27 -1.17 -10.95 6.06
CA LEU A 27 -1.46 -9.60 6.54
C LEU A 27 -2.02 -9.61 7.97
N THR A 28 -2.95 -10.51 8.30
CA THR A 28 -3.45 -10.70 9.67
C THR A 28 -2.32 -11.06 10.63
N LYS A 29 -1.41 -11.97 10.23
CA LYS A 29 -0.24 -12.34 11.05
C LYS A 29 0.73 -11.16 11.28
N LEU A 30 0.88 -10.25 10.32
CA LEU A 30 1.79 -9.10 10.40
C LEU A 30 1.20 -7.92 11.18
N PHE A 31 -0.09 -7.63 11.01
CA PHE A 31 -0.72 -6.40 11.49
C PHE A 31 -1.72 -6.59 12.63
N GLY A 32 -2.14 -7.84 12.89
CA GLY A 32 -3.13 -8.21 13.88
C GLY A 32 -4.53 -8.37 13.27
N ASN A 33 -5.56 -8.37 14.12
CA ASN A 33 -6.93 -8.62 13.69
C ASN A 33 -7.40 -7.60 12.65
N ILE A 34 -7.93 -8.11 11.53
CA ILE A 34 -8.72 -7.36 10.57
C ILE A 34 -10.03 -6.97 11.26
N ASP A 35 -10.44 -5.71 11.15
CA ASP A 35 -11.70 -5.19 11.69
C ASP A 35 -12.61 -4.53 10.63
N PHE A 36 -12.14 -4.47 9.39
CA PHE A 36 -12.96 -4.24 8.21
C PHE A 36 -12.39 -5.05 7.04
N GLU A 37 -13.27 -5.73 6.31
CA GLU A 37 -12.94 -6.39 5.05
C GLU A 37 -14.06 -6.07 4.04
N SER A 38 -13.71 -5.55 2.87
CA SER A 38 -14.71 -5.28 1.82
C SER A 38 -15.11 -6.58 1.10
N ALA A 39 -16.26 -6.56 0.42
CA ALA A 39 -16.49 -7.51 -0.67
C ALA A 39 -15.40 -7.33 -1.77
N PRO A 40 -15.12 -8.34 -2.60
CA PRO A 40 -14.30 -8.18 -3.79
C PRO A 40 -14.97 -7.22 -4.79
N LEU A 41 -14.34 -6.08 -5.05
CA LEU A 41 -14.78 -5.08 -6.02
C LEU A 41 -14.11 -5.35 -7.38
N ALA A 42 -14.80 -5.09 -8.48
CA ALA A 42 -14.21 -5.23 -9.82
C ALA A 42 -13.07 -4.20 -10.00
N PHE A 43 -11.96 -4.62 -10.59
CA PHE A 43 -10.80 -3.76 -10.85
C PHE A 43 -10.63 -3.59 -12.36
N ASN A 44 -11.48 -2.73 -12.94
CA ASN A 44 -11.61 -2.58 -14.40
C ASN A 44 -10.84 -1.37 -14.97
N HIS A 45 -10.39 -0.44 -14.12
CA HIS A 45 -9.79 0.82 -14.54
C HIS A 45 -8.26 0.74 -14.61
N THR A 46 -7.73 0.30 -15.76
CA THR A 46 -6.52 0.80 -16.47
C THR A 46 -5.89 -0.29 -17.34
N ASP A 47 -5.49 0.06 -18.56
CA ASP A 47 -4.74 -0.84 -19.46
C ASP A 47 -3.34 -1.21 -18.93
N TYR A 48 -2.82 -0.41 -17.99
CA TYR A 48 -1.56 -0.67 -17.29
C TYR A 48 -1.55 -2.05 -16.62
N TYR A 49 -2.56 -2.38 -15.81
CA TYR A 49 -2.64 -3.70 -15.15
C TYR A 49 -3.06 -4.81 -16.10
N ARG A 50 -3.80 -4.51 -17.19
CA ARG A 50 -4.17 -5.53 -18.18
C ARG A 50 -2.94 -6.17 -18.84
N LYS A 51 -1.87 -5.40 -19.08
CA LYS A 51 -0.61 -5.93 -19.63
C LYS A 51 0.22 -6.71 -18.61
N GLU A 52 0.27 -6.25 -17.36
CA GLU A 52 1.10 -6.87 -16.32
C GLU A 52 0.45 -8.12 -15.69
N PHE A 53 -0.87 -8.09 -15.49
CA PHE A 53 -1.61 -9.16 -14.81
C PHE A 53 -2.66 -9.85 -15.68
N GLY A 54 -3.21 -9.22 -16.73
CA GLY A 54 -4.33 -9.71 -17.56
C GLY A 54 -5.72 -9.23 -17.09
N SER A 55 -6.79 -9.83 -17.60
CA SER A 55 -8.19 -9.47 -17.30
C SER A 55 -8.76 -10.11 -16.01
N GLY A 56 -9.95 -9.67 -15.58
CA GLY A 56 -10.70 -10.29 -14.47
C GLY A 56 -10.15 -9.99 -13.07
N LEU A 57 -9.45 -8.87 -12.90
CA LEU A 57 -8.89 -8.47 -11.61
C LEU A 57 -9.98 -8.01 -10.63
N LYS A 58 -9.74 -8.30 -9.36
CA LYS A 58 -10.57 -7.88 -8.23
C LYS A 58 -9.71 -7.13 -7.22
N ARG A 59 -10.30 -6.17 -6.53
CA ARG A 59 -9.69 -5.49 -5.38
C ARG A 59 -10.48 -5.77 -4.11
N ARG A 60 -9.78 -6.04 -3.00
CA ARG A 60 -10.37 -6.12 -1.66
C ARG A 60 -9.64 -5.14 -0.74
N PHE A 61 -10.39 -4.44 0.10
CA PHE A 61 -9.83 -3.53 1.10
C PHE A 61 -9.91 -4.14 2.49
N PHE A 62 -8.84 -3.95 3.26
CA PHE A 62 -8.74 -4.36 4.65
C PHE A 62 -8.39 -3.18 5.54
N SER A 63 -8.92 -3.15 6.77
CA SER A 63 -8.34 -2.39 7.87
C SER A 63 -8.12 -3.25 9.10
N PHE A 64 -7.23 -2.78 9.99
CA PHE A 64 -6.77 -3.54 11.15
C PHE A 64 -7.12 -2.82 12.45
N ARG A 65 -7.45 -3.59 13.50
CA ARG A 65 -7.81 -3.06 14.82
C ARG A 65 -6.67 -2.28 15.48
N ARG A 66 -5.42 -2.68 15.25
CA ARG A 66 -4.25 -2.01 15.82
C ARG A 66 -3.87 -0.76 15.01
N LEU A 67 -4.01 0.41 15.61
CA LEU A 67 -3.56 1.68 15.03
C LEU A 67 -2.03 1.76 14.95
N ILE A 68 -1.50 2.17 13.80
CA ILE A 68 -0.05 2.30 13.56
C ILE A 68 0.41 3.75 13.76
N PRO A 69 1.66 4.01 14.18
CA PRO A 69 2.28 5.32 13.99
C PRO A 69 2.44 5.63 12.50
N ALA A 70 2.01 6.80 12.04
CA ALA A 70 2.00 7.16 10.62
C ALA A 70 3.39 7.02 9.93
N GLN A 71 4.47 7.31 10.67
CA GLN A 71 5.85 7.17 10.22
C GLN A 71 6.24 5.75 9.78
N HIS A 72 5.49 4.71 10.17
CA HIS A 72 5.78 3.32 9.78
C HIS A 72 5.35 2.97 8.34
N LEU A 73 4.58 3.83 7.66
CA LEU A 73 4.00 3.51 6.35
C LEU A 73 5.07 3.13 5.30
N ALA A 74 6.22 3.80 5.28
CA ALA A 74 7.32 3.46 4.37
C ALA A 74 7.85 2.03 4.59
N ARG A 75 8.13 1.67 5.86
CA ARG A 75 8.57 0.31 6.23
C ARG A 75 7.52 -0.73 5.89
N ILE A 76 6.24 -0.41 6.11
CA ILE A 76 5.11 -1.27 5.75
C ILE A 76 5.09 -1.53 4.24
N LYS A 77 5.27 -0.53 3.36
CA LYS A 77 5.35 -0.75 1.91
C LYS A 77 6.55 -1.62 1.51
N VAL A 78 7.71 -1.48 2.16
CA VAL A 78 8.85 -2.39 1.94
C VAL A 78 8.49 -3.83 2.33
N PHE A 79 7.81 -4.05 3.46
CA PHE A 79 7.36 -5.38 3.87
C PHE A 79 6.30 -5.97 2.92
N THR A 80 5.33 -5.19 2.46
CA THR A 80 4.29 -5.69 1.53
C THR A 80 4.85 -6.00 0.15
N ASN A 81 5.76 -5.17 -0.37
CA ASN A 81 6.46 -5.45 -1.64
C ASN A 81 7.27 -6.76 -1.58
N ASN A 82 7.85 -7.09 -0.41
CA ASN A 82 8.54 -8.36 -0.20
C ASN A 82 7.57 -9.55 -0.04
N LEU A 83 6.37 -9.32 0.50
CA LEU A 83 5.31 -10.32 0.58
C LEU A 83 4.74 -10.66 -0.80
N GLU A 84 4.52 -9.67 -1.67
CA GLU A 84 4.13 -9.88 -3.08
C GLU A 84 5.10 -10.82 -3.82
N GLN A 85 6.41 -10.57 -3.67
CA GLN A 85 7.45 -11.41 -4.26
C GLN A 85 7.41 -12.85 -3.72
N LYS A 86 7.25 -13.03 -2.40
CA LYS A 86 7.11 -14.36 -1.78
C LYS A 86 5.84 -15.11 -2.20
N LEU A 87 4.79 -14.39 -2.60
CA LEU A 87 3.54 -14.95 -3.12
C LEU A 87 3.53 -15.11 -4.65
N SER A 88 4.58 -14.72 -5.35
CA SER A 88 4.72 -14.93 -6.80
C SER A 88 4.92 -16.42 -7.14
N ARG A 89 4.54 -16.83 -8.36
CA ARG A 89 4.78 -18.22 -8.81
C ARG A 89 6.29 -18.46 -8.98
N LYS A 90 6.84 -19.45 -8.25
CA LYS A 90 8.18 -19.98 -8.54
C LYS A 90 8.25 -20.48 -9.98
N SER A 91 9.38 -20.25 -10.64
CA SER A 91 9.64 -20.81 -11.96
C SER A 91 9.72 -22.34 -11.89
N THR A 92 8.81 -23.05 -12.53
CA THR A 92 9.12 -24.36 -13.11
C THR A 92 9.74 -24.09 -14.48
N HIS A 93 11.07 -23.93 -14.51
CA HIS A 93 11.80 -24.02 -15.77
C HIS A 93 13.11 -24.79 -15.59
N SER A 94 13.12 -25.95 -16.25
CA SER A 94 14.24 -26.64 -16.88
C SER A 94 15.61 -25.98 -16.72
N THR A 95 16.53 -26.77 -16.18
CA THR A 95 17.98 -26.59 -16.28
C THR A 95 18.41 -26.31 -17.72
N ARG A 96 19.09 -25.19 -17.94
CA ARG A 96 19.98 -24.99 -19.08
C ARG A 96 21.37 -24.57 -18.57
N PRO A 97 22.47 -25.12 -19.13
CA PRO A 97 23.79 -24.99 -18.54
C PRO A 97 24.48 -23.64 -18.87
N GLY A 98 25.17 -23.11 -17.86
CA GLY A 98 26.43 -22.34 -17.94
C GLY A 98 26.60 -21.23 -18.99
N LEU A 99 26.70 -19.99 -18.52
CA LEU A 99 27.51 -18.96 -19.17
C LEU A 99 28.45 -18.32 -18.13
N LYS A 100 29.76 -18.31 -18.40
CA LYS A 100 30.79 -17.85 -17.44
C LYS A 100 30.77 -16.32 -17.29
N PRO A 101 31.09 -15.76 -16.11
CA PRO A 101 31.26 -14.32 -15.94
C PRO A 101 32.54 -13.83 -16.62
N GLY A 102 32.42 -12.82 -17.48
CA GLY A 102 33.56 -12.09 -18.04
C GLY A 102 34.11 -11.07 -17.04
N VAL A 103 35.43 -11.00 -16.91
CA VAL A 103 36.15 -10.02 -16.09
C VAL A 103 36.37 -8.73 -16.91
N CYS A 104 36.15 -7.57 -16.30
CA CYS A 104 36.76 -6.31 -16.76
C CYS A 104 37.40 -5.59 -15.57
N SER A 105 38.71 -5.38 -15.66
CA SER A 105 39.48 -4.49 -14.77
C SER A 105 39.31 -3.03 -15.21
N GLY A 106 39.49 -2.07 -14.29
CA GLY A 106 39.36 -0.64 -14.63
C GLY A 106 39.43 0.31 -13.43
N LEU A 107 40.59 0.97 -13.29
CA LEU A 107 40.98 1.95 -12.26
C LEU A 107 41.67 3.12 -13.00
N ILE A 108 41.63 4.40 -12.61
CA ILE A 108 41.12 5.08 -11.40
C ILE A 108 40.61 6.51 -11.81
N LEU A 109 40.10 7.26 -10.82
CA LEU A 109 40.35 8.70 -10.55
C LEU A 109 39.43 9.84 -11.06
N SER A 110 39.06 10.65 -10.06
CA SER A 110 38.72 12.10 -10.04
C SER A 110 37.57 12.65 -10.88
N GLY A 111 36.60 13.27 -10.19
CA GLY A 111 35.57 14.15 -10.78
C GLY A 111 34.20 13.51 -10.90
N ILE A 112 33.56 13.14 -9.78
CA ILE A 112 32.31 12.35 -9.74
C ILE A 112 31.19 13.04 -10.54
N PRO A 113 30.77 12.48 -11.70
CA PRO A 113 29.42 12.69 -12.17
C PRO A 113 28.52 11.87 -11.23
N LEU A 114 27.44 12.45 -10.71
CA LEU A 114 26.42 11.64 -10.03
C LEU A 114 26.08 10.46 -10.96
N PRO A 115 26.18 9.21 -10.50
CA PRO A 115 25.80 8.09 -11.34
C PRO A 115 24.32 8.25 -11.64
N ARG A 116 24.00 8.69 -12.86
CA ARG A 116 22.66 8.47 -13.43
C ARG A 116 22.41 6.98 -13.18
N PRO A 117 21.34 6.59 -12.47
CA PRO A 117 21.11 5.19 -12.21
C PRO A 117 21.17 4.49 -13.56
N LYS A 118 22.08 3.53 -13.70
CA LYS A 118 22.02 2.58 -14.82
C LYS A 118 20.74 1.80 -14.59
N VAL A 119 19.63 2.35 -15.06
CA VAL A 119 18.43 1.61 -15.40
C VAL A 119 18.90 0.68 -16.50
N ARG A 120 19.45 -0.47 -16.09
CA ARG A 120 19.51 -1.65 -16.94
C ARG A 120 18.11 -1.75 -17.51
N GLY A 121 17.99 -1.62 -18.83
CA GLY A 121 16.72 -1.83 -19.51
C GLY A 121 16.19 -3.17 -19.06
N LEU A 122 15.14 -3.15 -18.24
CA LEU A 122 14.39 -4.35 -17.94
C LEU A 122 13.77 -4.76 -19.27
N ASN A 123 14.26 -5.86 -19.83
CA ASN A 123 13.73 -6.41 -21.07
C ASN A 123 12.21 -6.48 -20.94
N ALA A 124 11.48 -5.90 -21.89
CA ALA A 124 10.05 -5.65 -21.83
C ALA A 124 9.17 -6.92 -21.99
N ALA A 125 9.64 -8.06 -21.48
CA ALA A 125 9.07 -9.38 -21.68
C ALA A 125 9.14 -10.30 -20.43
N GLU A 126 9.57 -9.83 -19.26
CA GLU A 126 9.24 -10.53 -18.00
C GLU A 126 7.79 -10.21 -17.60
N VAL A 127 6.85 -11.04 -18.05
CA VAL A 127 5.46 -11.02 -17.56
C VAL A 127 5.47 -11.23 -16.04
N SER A 128 5.01 -10.23 -15.30
CA SER A 128 5.06 -10.19 -13.84
C SER A 128 4.33 -11.40 -13.23
N ARG A 129 5.09 -12.31 -12.61
CA ARG A 129 4.55 -13.54 -11.99
C ARG A 129 3.84 -13.31 -10.65
N ARG A 130 3.52 -12.05 -10.32
CA ARG A 130 2.86 -11.65 -9.07
C ARG A 130 1.40 -12.12 -9.11
N LEU A 131 1.01 -12.91 -8.13
CA LEU A 131 -0.39 -13.34 -7.98
C LEU A 131 -1.27 -12.28 -7.31
N VAL A 132 -0.64 -11.33 -6.61
CA VAL A 132 -1.28 -10.22 -5.89
C VAL A 132 -0.43 -8.96 -5.96
N ASN A 133 -1.05 -7.80 -5.82
CA ASN A 133 -0.40 -6.51 -5.51
C ASN A 133 -0.99 -5.97 -4.20
N ILE A 134 -0.13 -5.46 -3.31
CA ILE A 134 -0.47 -5.10 -1.93
C ILE A 134 -0.11 -3.62 -1.70
N ASP A 135 -1.14 -2.78 -1.63
CA ASP A 135 -1.03 -1.33 -1.48
C ASP A 135 -1.39 -0.87 -0.07
N PRO A 136 -0.41 -0.73 0.83
CA PRO A 136 -0.62 -0.08 2.10
C PRO A 136 -0.83 1.42 1.95
N GLY A 137 -1.74 1.90 2.78
CA GLY A 137 -1.93 3.29 3.10
C GLY A 137 -2.33 3.46 4.56
N TYR A 138 -2.70 4.68 4.92
CA TYR A 138 -3.50 4.89 6.12
C TYR A 138 -4.60 5.90 5.83
N LEU A 139 -5.61 5.91 6.69
CA LEU A 139 -6.47 7.08 6.83
C LEU A 139 -6.41 7.64 8.25
N ASP A 140 -6.58 8.96 8.32
CA ASP A 140 -6.95 9.67 9.53
C ASP A 140 -8.38 10.23 9.38
N LEU A 141 -8.80 11.16 10.25
CA LEU A 141 -10.15 11.73 10.18
C LEU A 141 -10.35 12.72 9.00
N ALA A 142 -9.26 13.15 8.36
CA ALA A 142 -9.22 14.20 7.34
C ALA A 142 -8.73 13.72 5.97
N LYS A 143 -7.98 12.61 5.87
CA LYS A 143 -7.38 12.15 4.60
C LYS A 143 -7.09 10.65 4.53
N LEU A 144 -7.06 10.14 3.29
CA LEU A 144 -6.49 8.86 2.90
C LEU A 144 -5.12 9.10 2.24
N VAL A 145 -4.10 8.37 2.67
CA VAL A 145 -2.72 8.45 2.18
C VAL A 145 -2.26 7.08 1.69
N LEU A 146 -1.68 6.98 0.50
CA LEU A 146 -1.13 5.74 -0.05
C LEU A 146 0.39 5.78 -0.20
N ALA A 147 1.04 4.62 -0.09
CA ALA A 147 2.48 4.46 -0.30
C ALA A 147 2.81 3.92 -1.71
N SER A 148 3.81 4.54 -2.34
CA SER A 148 4.26 4.26 -3.70
C SER A 148 5.78 4.07 -3.77
N THR A 149 6.26 3.21 -4.66
CA THR A 149 7.68 3.14 -5.07
C THR A 149 8.01 4.02 -6.28
N LYS A 150 6.98 4.62 -6.90
CA LYS A 150 7.10 5.50 -8.06
C LYS A 150 6.98 6.95 -7.60
N ASP A 151 7.99 7.75 -7.88
CA ASP A 151 7.95 9.20 -7.66
C ASP A 151 7.02 9.90 -8.68
N TYR A 152 6.47 11.06 -8.33
CA TYR A 152 5.70 11.94 -9.22
C TYR A 152 5.46 13.33 -8.59
N ARG A 153 5.01 14.32 -9.38
CA ARG A 153 4.93 15.76 -8.97
C ARG A 153 4.20 16.07 -7.64
N HIS A 154 3.25 15.23 -7.23
CA HIS A 154 2.45 15.40 -6.01
C HIS A 154 2.85 14.45 -4.88
N ARG A 155 3.94 13.70 -5.05
CA ARG A 155 4.42 12.69 -4.09
C ARG A 155 5.54 13.25 -3.22
N ILE A 156 5.49 12.90 -1.94
CA ILE A 156 6.48 13.31 -0.95
C ILE A 156 7.29 12.07 -0.57
N TYR A 157 8.62 12.17 -0.65
CA TYR A 157 9.52 11.11 -0.21
C TYR A 157 9.45 10.91 1.32
N LEU A 158 9.47 9.67 1.79
CA LEU A 158 9.57 9.32 3.21
C LEU A 158 10.95 8.75 3.55
N GLU A 159 11.16 7.46 3.27
CA GLU A 159 12.42 6.75 3.44
C GLU A 159 12.48 5.54 2.49
N ARG A 160 13.68 4.99 2.26
CA ARG A 160 13.89 3.67 1.60
C ARG A 160 13.30 3.56 0.18
N GLY A 161 13.32 4.65 -0.59
CA GLY A 161 12.70 4.69 -1.92
C GLY A 161 11.18 4.68 -1.92
N ILE A 162 10.53 4.89 -0.77
CA ILE A 162 9.07 4.97 -0.66
C ILE A 162 8.64 6.44 -0.57
N TYR A 163 7.64 6.75 -1.39
CA TYR A 163 6.95 8.03 -1.46
C TYR A 163 5.50 7.86 -0.98
N VAL A 164 4.85 8.96 -0.64
CA VAL A 164 3.43 9.00 -0.30
C VAL A 164 2.70 10.11 -1.04
N GLU A 165 1.39 9.92 -1.22
CA GLU A 165 0.46 10.90 -1.76
C GLU A 165 -0.80 10.95 -0.90
N ILE A 166 -1.44 12.11 -0.82
CA ILE A 166 -2.82 12.22 -0.34
C ILE A 166 -3.73 11.80 -1.51
N THR A 167 -4.39 10.66 -1.37
CA THR A 167 -5.23 10.08 -2.44
C THR A 167 -6.68 10.52 -2.33
N LEU A 168 -7.22 10.72 -1.12
CA LEU A 168 -8.56 11.30 -0.87
C LEU A 168 -8.50 12.27 0.33
N PHE A 169 -9.37 13.27 0.35
CA PHE A 169 -9.57 14.18 1.49
C PHE A 169 -11.02 14.14 1.98
N TYR A 170 -11.24 14.26 3.29
CA TYR A 170 -12.57 14.20 3.89
C TYR A 170 -13.14 15.61 4.07
N GLN A 171 -14.28 15.88 3.43
CA GLN A 171 -14.98 17.16 3.49
C GLN A 171 -16.48 16.93 3.27
N ARG A 172 -17.33 17.79 3.84
CA ARG A 172 -18.80 17.71 3.66
C ARG A 172 -19.37 16.30 3.93
N LYS A 173 -18.87 15.66 5.00
CA LYS A 173 -19.25 14.31 5.49
C LYS A 173 -18.86 13.11 4.58
N THR A 174 -18.04 13.29 3.55
CA THR A 174 -17.52 12.18 2.72
C THR A 174 -16.04 12.36 2.34
N PHE A 175 -15.38 11.29 1.91
CA PHE A 175 -14.16 11.42 1.13
C PHE A 175 -14.43 11.95 -0.28
N ASN A 176 -13.51 12.79 -0.77
CA ASN A 176 -13.50 13.44 -2.08
C ASN A 176 -12.13 13.23 -2.74
N PRO A 177 -12.07 13.14 -4.09
CA PRO A 177 -10.82 12.97 -4.82
C PRO A 177 -10.13 14.30 -5.16
N TRP A 178 -8.82 14.22 -5.34
CA TRP A 178 -7.98 15.24 -5.98
C TRP A 178 -7.93 15.04 -7.50
N GLU A 179 -7.36 16.01 -8.23
CA GLU A 179 -7.10 15.92 -9.68
C GLU A 179 -6.20 14.72 -10.06
N TRP A 180 -5.33 14.26 -9.17
CA TRP A 180 -4.39 13.14 -9.37
C TRP A 180 -4.88 11.79 -8.83
N THR A 181 -6.01 11.72 -8.12
CA THR A 181 -6.56 10.47 -7.58
C THR A 181 -6.80 9.44 -8.68
N TYR A 182 -6.38 8.19 -8.46
CA TYR A 182 -6.62 7.10 -9.42
C TYR A 182 -8.13 6.94 -9.72
N PRO A 183 -8.54 6.63 -10.97
CA PRO A 183 -9.95 6.57 -11.36
C PRO A 183 -10.81 5.62 -10.52
N ASP A 184 -10.27 4.48 -10.08
CA ASP A 184 -10.96 3.52 -9.23
C ASP A 184 -11.22 4.07 -7.81
N TYR A 185 -10.29 4.83 -7.23
CA TYR A 185 -10.49 5.53 -5.96
C TYR A 185 -11.52 6.67 -6.02
N ARG A 186 -11.92 7.11 -7.23
CA ARG A 186 -13.03 8.04 -7.43
C ARG A 186 -14.40 7.36 -7.46
N SER A 187 -14.44 6.03 -7.56
CA SER A 187 -15.70 5.27 -7.60
C SER A 187 -16.46 5.41 -6.29
N ARG A 188 -17.80 5.40 -6.39
CA ARG A 188 -18.69 5.52 -5.23
C ARG A 188 -18.46 4.36 -4.25
N GLU A 189 -18.26 3.17 -4.77
CA GLU A 189 -18.01 1.93 -4.05
C GLU A 189 -16.74 2.03 -3.17
N TYR A 190 -15.67 2.63 -3.70
CA TYR A 190 -14.42 2.82 -2.95
C TYR A 190 -14.59 3.91 -1.89
N ILE A 191 -15.25 5.02 -2.22
CA ILE A 191 -15.55 6.11 -1.28
C ILE A 191 -16.42 5.61 -0.11
N GLU A 192 -17.44 4.79 -0.38
CA GLU A 192 -18.28 4.17 0.66
C GLU A 192 -17.47 3.23 1.56
N VAL A 193 -16.53 2.44 1.01
CA VAL A 193 -15.59 1.63 1.80
C VAL A 193 -14.75 2.51 2.74
N PHE A 194 -14.11 3.58 2.23
CA PHE A 194 -13.26 4.42 3.09
C PHE A 194 -14.06 5.19 4.14
N ASN A 195 -15.28 5.65 3.82
CA ASN A 195 -16.20 6.25 4.79
C ASN A 195 -16.53 5.27 5.94
N ARG A 196 -16.79 3.98 5.64
CA ARG A 196 -17.03 2.95 6.68
C ARG A 196 -15.80 2.73 7.57
N ILE A 197 -14.61 2.60 6.97
CA ILE A 197 -13.36 2.42 7.74
C ILE A 197 -13.08 3.65 8.62
N ARG A 198 -13.39 4.86 8.14
CA ARG A 198 -13.24 6.10 8.91
C ARG A 198 -14.13 6.13 10.15
N GLU A 199 -15.37 5.68 10.08
CA GLU A 199 -16.23 5.64 11.28
C GLU A 199 -15.78 4.56 12.29
N ILE A 200 -15.20 3.45 11.83
CA ILE A 200 -14.52 2.48 12.72
C ILE A 200 -13.32 3.15 13.42
N TYR A 201 -12.48 3.85 12.66
CA TYR A 201 -11.33 4.56 13.20
C TYR A 201 -11.72 5.66 14.20
N LYS A 202 -12.77 6.42 13.90
CA LYS A 202 -13.30 7.47 14.78
C LYS A 202 -13.73 6.91 16.14
N LYS A 203 -14.43 5.76 16.16
CA LYS A 203 -14.80 5.07 17.40
C LYS A 203 -13.56 4.61 18.18
N GLN A 204 -12.56 4.05 17.49
CA GLN A 204 -11.31 3.63 18.13
C GLN A 204 -10.53 4.78 18.78
N LEU A 205 -10.57 5.99 18.20
CA LEU A 205 -10.00 7.18 18.84
C LEU A 205 -10.77 7.60 20.10
N GLN A 206 -12.09 7.42 20.13
CA GLN A 206 -12.93 7.71 21.30
C GLN A 206 -12.70 6.68 22.42
N GLU A 207 -12.56 5.39 22.07
CA GLU A 207 -12.22 4.31 23.01
C GLU A 207 -10.80 4.45 23.61
N CYS A 208 -9.85 4.98 22.83
CA CYS A 208 -8.47 5.20 23.28
C CYS A 208 -8.23 6.54 23.97
N ALA A 209 -9.20 7.47 23.95
CA ALA A 209 -9.12 8.68 24.73
C ALA A 209 -9.29 8.32 26.22
N PRO A 210 -8.46 8.84 27.14
CA PRO A 210 -8.70 8.63 28.56
C PRO A 210 -10.10 9.17 28.89
N HIS A 211 -10.89 8.39 29.62
CA HIS A 211 -12.11 8.91 30.21
C HIS A 211 -11.74 10.07 31.13
N THR A 212 -12.02 11.30 30.70
CA THR A 212 -12.10 12.44 31.61
C THR A 212 -13.32 12.20 32.49
N SER A 213 -13.12 11.46 33.58
CA SER A 213 -14.09 11.32 34.65
C SER A 213 -14.41 12.71 35.18
N ASN A 214 -15.67 13.13 35.04
CA ASN A 214 -16.17 14.35 35.67
C ASN A 214 -16.10 14.20 37.20
N LEU A 215 -14.97 14.59 37.78
CA LEU A 215 -14.87 14.91 39.20
C LEU A 215 -15.20 16.39 39.39
N THR A 216 -15.85 16.69 40.53
CA THR A 216 -16.22 18.03 41.00
C THR A 216 -17.34 18.78 40.24
N LYS A 217 -18.59 18.42 40.58
CA LYS A 217 -19.69 19.40 40.78
C LYS A 217 -20.52 19.02 42.02
N THR A 218 -19.89 19.09 43.18
CA THR A 218 -20.53 19.03 44.52
C THR A 218 -19.60 19.66 45.56
N ALA A 219 -19.59 20.99 45.63
CA ALA A 219 -19.21 21.85 46.77
C ALA A 219 -19.19 23.31 46.28
N GLY A 220 -19.94 24.19 46.97
CA GLY A 220 -20.15 25.59 46.56
C GLY A 220 -21.63 25.90 46.42
#